data_AF-A0A3A4KT24-F1
#
_entry.id   AF-A0A3A4KT24-F1
#
_cell.length_a   1.000
_cell.length_b   1.000
_cell.length_c   1.000
_cell.angle_alpha   90.00
_cell.angle_beta   90.00
_cell.angle_gamma   90.00
#
_symmetry.space_group_name_H-M   'P 1'
#
loop_
_entity.id
_entity.type
_entity.pdbx_description
1 polymer ?
#
loop_
_entity_poly.entity_id
_entity_poly.type
_entity_poly.pdbx_seq_one_letter_code
_entity_poly.pdbx_strand_id
1 'polypeptide(L)'
;MRRDGVDVRIPVASSVVASRDRPPVRLVCVNVDVTALPGIGVRKDFEVRSGRRIGVVDHRDGAIDLIVYKADDPDACASQIQLTADEAAVLANLLGAPQLVAQLREDHRDLPGITTRQLPIVAESRYAGRTLGETQMRTKTKASIVAVMRAGQLHPSPGPDFTFAEDDLLVVVGTPDGLDAAAKILNHG
;
A
#
# COMPACT_ATOMS: atom_id res chain seq x y z
N MET A 1 -28.54 28.22 10.25
CA MET A 1 -27.75 27.81 11.44
C MET A 1 -26.40 27.35 10.90
N ARG A 2 -25.30 28.03 11.24
CA ARG A 2 -23.97 27.79 10.63
C ARG A 2 -23.43 26.44 11.11
N ARG A 3 -23.01 25.58 10.18
CA ARG A 3 -22.45 24.25 10.46
C ARG A 3 -20.97 24.43 10.80
N ASP A 4 -20.63 24.33 12.08
CA ASP A 4 -19.24 24.30 12.56
C ASP A 4 -18.64 22.89 12.40
N GLY A 5 -18.72 22.34 11.19
CA GLY A 5 -18.14 21.04 10.83
C GLY A 5 -16.67 21.20 10.45
N VAL A 6 -15.81 20.31 10.95
CA VAL A 6 -14.42 20.23 10.50
C VAL A 6 -14.39 19.32 9.27
N ASP A 7 -13.94 19.86 8.12
CA ASP A 7 -13.72 19.07 6.91
C ASP A 7 -12.45 18.23 7.09
N VAL A 8 -12.62 16.92 7.29
CA VAL A 8 -11.53 15.98 7.41
C VAL A 8 -11.43 15.22 6.10
N ARG A 9 -10.35 15.44 5.35
CA ARG A 9 -10.04 14.58 4.20
C ARG A 9 -9.56 13.23 4.71
N ILE A 10 -10.41 12.20 4.57
CA ILE A 10 -9.96 10.83 4.78
C ILE A 10 -9.42 10.33 3.44
N PRO A 11 -8.10 10.07 3.32
CA PRO A 11 -7.58 9.40 2.15
C PRO A 11 -8.14 7.98 2.11
N VAL A 12 -8.97 7.66 1.13
CA VAL A 12 -9.23 6.25 0.80
C VAL A 12 -8.00 5.72 0.09
N ALA A 13 -7.25 4.90 0.81
CA ALA A 13 -5.99 4.35 0.32
C ALA A 13 -6.24 3.38 -0.85
N SER A 14 -5.94 3.82 -2.06
CA SER A 14 -4.87 3.10 -2.79
C SER A 14 -3.58 3.84 -2.43
N SER A 15 -2.84 3.29 -1.48
CA SER A 15 -1.49 3.73 -1.16
C SER A 15 -0.63 3.75 -2.43
N VAL A 16 0.34 4.67 -2.50
CA VAL A 16 1.77 4.35 -2.68
C VAL A 16 2.56 5.62 -3.05
N VAL A 17 3.48 5.95 -2.13
CA VAL A 17 4.88 6.38 -2.32
C VAL A 17 5.18 7.46 -3.38
N ALA A 18 5.74 8.57 -2.88
CA ALA A 18 6.37 9.62 -3.67
C ALA A 18 7.56 9.08 -4.49
N SER A 19 7.33 8.71 -5.75
CA SER A 19 8.37 8.54 -6.77
C SER A 19 8.22 9.67 -7.79
N ARG A 20 9.34 10.34 -8.12
CA ARG A 20 9.38 11.57 -8.92
C ARG A 20 8.99 11.42 -10.40
N ASP A 21 8.59 10.23 -10.86
CA ASP A 21 8.47 9.94 -12.29
C ASP A 21 7.23 9.10 -12.69
N ARG A 22 6.07 9.31 -12.01
CA ARG A 22 4.80 8.66 -12.39
C ARG A 22 3.75 9.65 -12.91
N PRO A 23 2.93 9.30 -13.92
CA PRO A 23 1.75 10.08 -14.27
C PRO A 23 0.79 10.13 -13.07
N PRO A 24 0.03 11.23 -12.88
CA PRO A 24 -0.74 11.43 -11.65
C PRO A 24 -1.83 10.36 -11.50
N VAL A 25 -1.64 9.46 -10.54
CA VAL A 25 -2.73 8.61 -10.02
C VAL A 25 -3.82 9.54 -9.47
N ARG A 26 -5.03 9.39 -9.98
CA ARG A 26 -6.18 10.22 -9.60
C ARG A 26 -6.60 9.81 -8.19
N LEU A 27 -6.05 10.49 -7.19
CA LEU A 27 -6.43 10.33 -5.79
C LEU A 27 -7.94 10.60 -5.69
N VAL A 28 -8.74 9.57 -5.40
CA VAL A 28 -10.15 9.77 -5.09
C VAL A 28 -10.20 10.20 -3.63
N CYS A 29 -10.05 11.49 -3.36
CA CYS A 29 -10.32 12.01 -2.03
C CYS A 29 -11.82 12.03 -1.82
N VAL A 30 -12.28 11.36 -0.77
CA VAL A 30 -13.63 11.57 -0.27
C VAL A 30 -13.51 12.54 0.91
N ASN A 31 -14.15 13.69 0.79
CA ASN A 31 -14.25 14.63 1.90
C ASN A 31 -15.24 14.06 2.93
N VAL A 32 -14.80 13.99 4.19
CA VAL A 32 -15.63 13.53 5.29
C VAL A 32 -15.89 14.71 6.20
N ASP A 33 -17.15 15.10 6.30
CA ASP A 33 -17.61 16.12 7.21
C ASP A 33 -17.72 15.52 8.61
N VAL A 34 -17.01 16.10 9.57
CA VAL A 34 -17.05 15.69 10.98
C VAL A 34 -17.75 16.75 11.80
N THR A 35 -18.88 16.38 12.41
CA THR A 35 -19.71 17.27 13.22
C THR A 35 -19.83 16.72 14.64
N ALA A 36 -19.38 17.48 15.64
CA ALA A 36 -19.66 17.15 17.02
C ALA A 36 -21.16 17.37 17.32
N LEU A 37 -21.79 16.39 17.97
CA LEU A 37 -23.20 16.44 18.39
C LEU A 37 -23.24 16.55 19.92
N PRO A 38 -23.50 17.75 20.49
CA PRO A 38 -23.51 17.94 21.93
C PRO A 38 -24.45 16.97 22.65
N GLY A 39 -23.92 16.22 23.62
CA GLY A 39 -24.67 15.24 24.40
C GLY A 39 -24.87 13.87 23.73
N ILE A 40 -24.54 13.72 22.45
CA ILE A 40 -24.78 12.49 21.68
C ILE A 40 -23.44 11.83 21.31
N GLY A 41 -22.55 12.57 20.65
CA GLY A 41 -21.31 11.99 20.13
C GLY A 41 -20.73 12.75 18.95
N VAL A 42 -20.21 12.02 17.96
CA VAL A 42 -19.60 12.60 16.75
C VAL A 42 -20.24 11.99 15.52
N ARG A 43 -20.73 12.84 14.61
CA ARG A 43 -21.20 12.43 13.29
C ARG A 43 -20.06 12.59 12.28
N LYS A 44 -19.86 11.57 11.46
CA LYS A 44 -18.95 11.56 10.31
C LYS A 44 -19.77 11.20 9.10
N ASP A 45 -19.72 11.99 8.04
CA ASP A 45 -20.53 11.72 6.86
C ASP A 45 -19.86 12.22 5.58
N PHE A 46 -20.24 11.62 4.46
CA PHE A 46 -19.68 11.96 3.15
C PHE A 46 -20.70 11.75 2.04
N GLU A 47 -20.49 12.43 0.93
CA GLU A 47 -21.30 12.27 -0.28
C GLU A 47 -20.70 11.20 -1.20
N VAL A 48 -21.49 10.19 -1.55
CA VAL A 48 -21.13 9.23 -2.59
C VAL A 48 -21.36 9.83 -3.97
N ARG A 49 -20.63 9.36 -5.00
CA ARG A 49 -20.75 9.89 -6.38
C ARG A 49 -22.16 9.85 -6.98
N SER A 50 -23.05 9.01 -6.47
CA SER A 50 -24.45 8.96 -6.89
C SER A 50 -25.30 10.10 -6.32
N GLY A 51 -24.70 11.05 -5.58
CA GLY A 51 -25.38 12.20 -4.96
C GLY A 51 -26.06 11.88 -3.63
N ARG A 52 -25.91 10.66 -3.11
CA ARG A 52 -26.46 10.26 -1.81
C ARG A 52 -25.43 10.54 -0.71
N ARG A 53 -25.90 10.92 0.47
CA ARG A 53 -25.03 11.06 1.64
C ARG A 53 -25.14 9.82 2.54
N ILE A 54 -24.01 9.40 3.10
CA ILE A 54 -23.93 8.33 4.09
C ILE A 54 -23.22 8.89 5.31
N GLY A 55 -23.76 8.63 6.50
CA GLY A 55 -23.20 9.08 7.76
C GLY A 55 -23.13 7.98 8.81
N VAL A 56 -22.19 8.14 9.73
CA VAL A 56 -22.01 7.32 10.93
C VAL A 56 -22.02 8.25 12.13
N VAL A 57 -22.79 7.92 13.16
CA VAL A 57 -22.75 8.61 14.45
C VAL A 57 -22.15 7.68 15.48
N ASP A 58 -20.99 8.05 16.00
CA ASP A 58 -20.36 7.39 17.13
C ASP A 58 -20.97 8.00 18.41
N HIS A 59 -21.84 7.26 19.09
CA HIS A 59 -22.43 7.71 20.35
C HIS A 59 -21.46 7.54 21.52
N ARG A 60 -21.68 8.32 22.58
CA ARG A 60 -20.87 8.27 23.80
C ARG A 60 -21.03 6.97 24.61
N ASP A 61 -22.16 6.30 24.45
CA ASP A 61 -22.48 5.01 25.10
C ASP A 61 -21.90 3.80 24.33
N GLY A 62 -21.22 4.05 23.21
CA GLY A 62 -20.62 3.02 22.35
C GLY A 62 -21.57 2.46 21.28
N ALA A 63 -22.82 2.92 21.21
CA ALA A 63 -23.69 2.62 20.09
C ALA A 63 -23.23 3.36 18.82
N ILE A 64 -23.51 2.77 17.67
CA ILE A 64 -23.16 3.36 16.37
C ILE A 64 -24.41 3.44 15.53
N ASP A 65 -24.79 4.63 15.05
CA ASP A 65 -25.87 4.74 14.07
C ASP A 65 -25.30 4.87 12.65
N LEU A 66 -25.78 4.01 11.76
CA LEU A 66 -25.61 4.19 10.31
C LEU A 66 -26.80 4.97 9.75
N ILE A 67 -26.51 6.11 9.13
CA ILE A 67 -27.50 7.02 8.55
C ILE A 67 -27.34 7.04 7.04
N VAL A 68 -28.43 6.79 6.33
CA VAL A 68 -28.53 6.97 4.88
C VAL A 68 -29.48 8.13 4.63
N TYR A 69 -28.98 9.17 3.95
CA TYR A 69 -29.78 10.34 3.62
C TYR A 69 -30.54 10.14 2.29
N LYS A 70 -31.58 10.94 2.07
CA LYS A 70 -32.28 11.00 0.78
C LYS A 70 -31.37 11.64 -0.26
N ALA A 71 -31.49 11.20 -1.52
CA ALA A 71 -30.72 11.80 -2.62
C ALA A 71 -31.24 13.22 -2.94
N ASP A 72 -32.53 13.47 -2.76
CA ASP A 72 -33.18 14.74 -3.10
C ASP A 72 -33.15 15.77 -1.95
N ASP A 73 -32.79 15.33 -0.74
CA ASP A 73 -32.66 16.19 0.44
C ASP A 73 -31.54 15.65 1.36
N PRO A 74 -30.35 16.27 1.34
CA PRO A 74 -29.17 15.83 2.09
C PRO A 74 -29.30 16.03 3.60
N ASP A 75 -30.37 16.68 4.07
CA ASP A 75 -30.68 16.86 5.50
C ASP A 75 -31.82 15.93 5.98
N ALA A 76 -32.54 15.28 5.05
CA ALA A 76 -33.57 14.30 5.39
C ALA A 76 -32.98 12.88 5.50
N CYS A 77 -33.11 12.30 6.69
CA CYS A 77 -32.81 10.89 6.91
C CYS A 77 -33.78 10.01 6.09
N ALA A 78 -33.24 9.14 5.23
CA ALA A 78 -34.01 8.13 4.52
C ALA A 78 -34.13 6.85 5.34
N SER A 79 -33.06 6.47 6.05
CA SER A 79 -33.02 5.32 6.95
C SER A 79 -31.92 5.53 7.99
N GLN A 80 -32.22 5.19 9.24
CA GLN A 80 -31.26 5.14 10.34
C GLN A 80 -31.31 3.74 10.94
N ILE A 81 -30.14 3.13 11.07
CA ILE A 81 -29.98 1.79 11.62
C ILE A 81 -29.03 1.91 12.81
N GLN A 82 -29.55 1.62 13.99
CA GLN A 82 -28.72 1.50 15.19
C GLN A 82 -27.99 0.15 15.14
N LEU A 83 -26.68 0.20 15.30
CA LEU A 83 -25.79 -0.95 15.32
C LEU A 83 -25.16 -1.05 16.71
N THR A 84 -25.09 -2.28 17.20
CA THR A 84 -24.20 -2.61 18.30
C THR A 84 -22.73 -2.55 17.84
N ALA A 85 -21.80 -2.48 18.78
CA ALA A 85 -20.36 -2.48 18.47
C ALA A 85 -19.94 -3.72 17.66
N ASP A 86 -20.50 -4.89 17.95
CA ASP A 86 -20.20 -6.13 17.24
C ASP A 86 -20.73 -6.12 15.80
N GLU A 87 -21.95 -5.63 15.58
CA GLU A 87 -22.54 -5.50 14.24
C GLU A 87 -21.79 -4.48 13.38
N ALA A 88 -21.39 -3.35 13.99
CA ALA A 88 -20.55 -2.35 13.33
C ALA A 88 -19.19 -2.93 12.94
N ALA A 89 -18.58 -3.76 13.79
CA ALA A 89 -17.32 -4.43 13.49
C ALA A 89 -17.47 -5.42 12.32
N VAL A 90 -18.57 -6.17 12.25
CA VAL A 90 -18.87 -7.05 11.10
C VAL A 90 -18.99 -6.24 9.81
N LEU A 91 -19.75 -5.14 9.83
CA LEU A 91 -19.90 -4.26 8.67
C LEU A 91 -18.56 -3.66 8.21
N ALA A 92 -17.75 -3.19 9.16
CA ALA A 92 -16.41 -2.66 8.89
C ALA A 92 -15.52 -3.72 8.21
N ASN A 93 -15.57 -4.97 8.67
CA ASN A 93 -14.82 -6.06 8.05
C ASN A 93 -15.29 -6.38 6.64
N LEU A 94 -16.61 -6.41 6.38
CA LEU A 94 -17.14 -6.66 5.04
C LEU A 94 -16.72 -5.57 4.03
N LEU A 95 -16.65 -4.31 4.48
CA LEU A 95 -16.25 -3.18 3.64
C LEU A 95 -14.73 -3.03 3.51
N GLY A 96 -13.98 -3.37 4.56
CA GLY A 96 -12.53 -3.18 4.66
C GLY A 96 -11.70 -4.36 4.17
N ALA A 97 -12.13 -5.61 4.38
CA ALA A 97 -11.34 -6.79 4.02
C ALA A 97 -11.01 -6.89 2.52
N PRO A 98 -11.94 -6.61 1.57
CA PRO A 98 -11.60 -6.57 0.15
C PRO A 98 -10.56 -5.51 -0.19
N GLN A 99 -10.58 -4.36 0.51
CA GLN A 99 -9.63 -3.26 0.30
C GLN A 99 -8.24 -3.63 0.82
N LEU A 100 -8.16 -4.27 1.99
CA LEU A 100 -6.89 -4.76 2.54
C LEU A 100 -6.27 -5.85 1.64
N VAL A 101 -7.08 -6.78 1.15
CA VAL A 101 -6.62 -7.79 0.18
C VAL A 101 -6.16 -7.16 -1.13
N ALA A 102 -6.86 -6.12 -1.62
CA ALA A 102 -6.44 -5.37 -2.80
C ALA A 102 -5.11 -4.65 -2.55
N GLN A 103 -4.94 -3.94 -1.43
CA GLN A 103 -3.70 -3.25 -1.07
C GLN A 103 -2.51 -4.22 -0.99
N LEU A 104 -2.69 -5.38 -0.34
CA LEU A 104 -1.66 -6.43 -0.27
C LEU A 104 -1.28 -7.01 -1.65
N ARG A 105 -2.22 -6.99 -2.61
CA ARG A 105 -1.94 -7.37 -4.01
C ARG A 105 -1.27 -6.26 -4.80
N GLU A 106 -1.53 -5.00 -4.48
CA GLU A 106 -0.93 -3.83 -5.15
C GLU A 106 0.55 -3.63 -4.78
N ASP A 107 0.96 -4.03 -3.57
CA ASP A 107 2.37 -4.05 -3.16
C ASP A 107 3.23 -5.06 -3.97
N HIS A 108 2.60 -5.93 -4.77
CA HIS A 108 3.26 -6.87 -5.69
C HIS A 108 2.87 -6.68 -7.17
N ARG A 109 2.46 -5.48 -7.60
CA ARG A 109 2.33 -5.19 -9.05
C ARG A 109 3.65 -4.78 -9.68
N ASP A 110 4.53 -5.76 -9.65
CA ASP A 110 5.42 -6.09 -10.74
C ASP A 110 4.74 -5.90 -12.10
N LEU A 111 5.46 -5.35 -13.07
CA LEU A 111 5.03 -5.41 -14.46
C LEU A 111 4.67 -6.87 -14.77
N PRO A 112 3.61 -7.19 -15.53
CA PRO A 112 3.26 -8.58 -15.83
C PRO A 112 4.49 -9.34 -16.35
N GLY A 113 5.05 -10.20 -15.50
CA GLY A 113 6.26 -10.98 -15.75
C GLY A 113 7.60 -10.47 -15.20
N ILE A 114 7.72 -9.30 -14.54
CA ILE A 114 8.99 -8.78 -13.98
C ILE A 114 8.84 -8.43 -12.51
N THR A 115 9.52 -9.19 -11.64
CA THR A 115 9.54 -9.03 -10.18
C THR A 115 10.86 -8.58 -9.59
N THR A 116 10.83 -8.09 -8.34
CA THR A 116 11.99 -7.66 -7.57
C THR A 116 12.24 -8.63 -6.40
N ARG A 117 13.48 -9.08 -6.22
CA ARG A 117 13.88 -9.94 -5.10
C ARG A 117 15.17 -9.47 -4.46
N GLN A 118 15.24 -9.59 -3.13
CA GLN A 118 16.45 -9.38 -2.36
C GLN A 118 17.22 -10.70 -2.27
N LEU A 119 18.49 -10.69 -2.69
CA LEU A 119 19.36 -11.87 -2.71
C LEU A 119 20.63 -11.59 -1.92
N PRO A 120 20.89 -12.30 -0.81
CA PRO A 120 22.12 -12.13 -0.04
C PRO A 120 23.31 -12.79 -0.74
N ILE A 121 24.50 -12.21 -0.55
CA ILE A 121 25.78 -12.87 -0.78
C ILE A 121 26.16 -13.59 0.52
N VAL A 122 25.89 -14.90 0.56
CA VAL A 122 26.29 -15.74 1.70
C VAL A 122 27.81 -15.94 1.72
N ALA A 123 28.38 -16.24 2.89
CA ALA A 123 29.82 -16.45 3.05
C ALA A 123 30.36 -17.60 2.17
N GLU A 124 29.55 -18.63 1.89
CA GLU A 124 29.94 -19.72 0.97
C GLU A 124 29.83 -19.34 -0.51
N SER A 125 29.36 -18.14 -0.84
CA SER A 125 29.24 -17.69 -2.22
C SER A 125 30.62 -17.49 -2.84
N ARG A 126 30.88 -18.16 -3.97
CA ARG A 126 32.09 -17.92 -4.77
C ARG A 126 32.28 -16.46 -5.20
N TYR A 127 31.21 -15.67 -5.16
CA TYR A 127 31.17 -14.29 -5.63
C TYR A 127 31.47 -13.28 -4.52
N ALA A 128 31.61 -13.71 -3.27
CA ALA A 128 32.22 -12.88 -2.23
C ALA A 128 33.64 -12.48 -2.65
N GLY A 129 33.92 -11.17 -2.64
CA GLY A 129 35.19 -10.61 -3.09
C GLY A 129 35.38 -10.52 -4.61
N ARG A 130 34.37 -10.88 -5.42
CA ARG A 130 34.40 -10.76 -6.89
C ARG A 130 33.58 -9.58 -7.39
N THR A 131 33.87 -9.15 -8.62
CA THR A 131 33.12 -8.06 -9.26
C THR A 131 31.75 -8.52 -9.76
N LEU A 132 30.80 -7.60 -9.84
CA LEU A 132 29.47 -7.82 -10.42
C LEU A 132 29.59 -8.33 -11.86
N GLY A 133 30.55 -7.81 -12.63
CA GLY A 133 30.82 -8.23 -14.01
C GLY A 133 31.15 -9.72 -14.14
N GLU A 134 31.84 -10.31 -13.16
CA GLU A 134 32.20 -11.74 -13.17
C GLU A 134 30.99 -12.67 -13.06
N THR A 135 29.89 -12.22 -12.44
CA THR A 135 28.66 -13.01 -12.40
C THR A 135 28.05 -13.17 -13.80
N GLN A 136 28.26 -12.18 -14.67
CA GLN A 136 27.52 -11.99 -15.92
C GLN A 136 25.99 -12.07 -15.69
N MET A 137 25.51 -11.58 -14.54
CA MET A 137 24.14 -11.75 -14.04
C MET A 137 23.10 -11.47 -15.14
N ARG A 138 23.15 -10.28 -15.73
CA ARG A 138 22.21 -9.85 -16.78
C ARG A 138 22.28 -10.69 -18.04
N THR A 139 23.47 -11.13 -18.43
CA THR A 139 23.65 -11.95 -19.64
C THR A 139 23.12 -13.36 -19.44
N LYS A 140 23.42 -13.99 -18.30
CA LYS A 140 23.06 -15.39 -18.00
C LYS A 140 21.62 -15.56 -17.55
N THR A 141 21.06 -14.57 -16.85
CA THR A 141 19.77 -14.73 -16.16
C THR A 141 18.68 -13.78 -16.65
N LYS A 142 19.04 -12.77 -17.45
CA LYS A 142 18.17 -11.62 -17.80
C LYS A 142 17.69 -10.79 -16.60
N ALA A 143 18.15 -11.10 -15.38
CA ALA A 143 17.92 -10.30 -14.18
C ALA A 143 19.00 -9.21 -14.02
N SER A 144 18.63 -8.05 -13.50
CA SER A 144 19.50 -6.90 -13.31
C SER A 144 19.59 -6.54 -11.83
N ILE A 145 20.80 -6.38 -11.33
CA ILE A 145 21.04 -5.82 -9.99
C ILE A 145 20.87 -4.30 -10.10
N VAL A 146 19.96 -3.73 -9.33
CA VAL A 146 19.65 -2.29 -9.35
C VAL A 146 20.22 -1.55 -8.14
N ALA A 147 20.50 -2.26 -7.05
CA ALA A 147 21.16 -1.72 -5.88
C ALA A 147 21.84 -2.83 -5.06
N VAL A 148 22.83 -2.44 -4.26
CA VAL A 148 23.43 -3.28 -3.22
C VAL A 148 23.28 -2.57 -1.88
N MET A 149 22.88 -3.30 -0.85
CA MET A 149 22.87 -2.80 0.53
C MET A 149 23.97 -3.49 1.32
N ARG A 150 24.88 -2.69 1.89
CA ARG A 150 26.03 -3.16 2.69
C ARG A 150 26.03 -2.45 4.03
N ALA A 151 25.91 -3.21 5.13
CA ALA A 151 25.90 -2.67 6.49
C ALA A 151 24.95 -1.45 6.67
N GLY A 152 23.76 -1.51 6.05
CA GLY A 152 22.75 -0.45 6.08
C GLY A 152 23.02 0.75 5.14
N GLN A 153 24.10 0.74 4.37
CA GLN A 153 24.36 1.74 3.32
C GLN A 153 23.86 1.24 1.96
N LEU A 154 23.14 2.11 1.24
CA LEU A 154 22.60 1.82 -0.08
C LEU A 154 23.58 2.29 -1.17
N HIS A 155 23.99 1.36 -2.04
CA HIS A 155 24.77 1.61 -3.25
C HIS A 155 23.87 1.45 -4.48
N PRO A 156 23.28 2.56 -4.98
CA PRO A 156 22.39 2.51 -6.14
C PRO A 156 23.18 2.29 -7.43
N SER A 157 22.57 1.62 -8.40
CA SER A 157 23.10 1.43 -9.76
C SER A 157 24.57 0.96 -9.80
N PRO A 158 24.91 -0.16 -9.13
CA PRO A 158 26.29 -0.67 -9.12
C PRO A 158 26.77 -0.97 -10.55
N GLY A 159 27.96 -0.49 -10.88
CA GLY A 159 28.62 -0.81 -12.15
C GLY A 159 29.15 -2.25 -12.17
N PRO A 160 29.60 -2.73 -13.34
CA PRO A 160 30.21 -4.06 -13.47
C PRO A 160 31.48 -4.22 -12.60
N ASP A 161 32.18 -3.14 -12.30
CA ASP A 161 33.39 -3.16 -11.46
C ASP A 161 33.10 -3.19 -9.95
N PHE A 162 31.82 -3.12 -9.55
CA PHE A 162 31.43 -3.18 -8.14
C PHE A 162 31.80 -4.54 -7.55
N THR A 163 32.59 -4.53 -6.46
CA THR A 163 33.03 -5.76 -5.78
C THR A 163 32.08 -6.14 -4.65
N PHE A 164 31.55 -7.35 -4.70
CA PHE A 164 30.70 -7.88 -3.65
C PHE A 164 31.50 -8.19 -2.38
N ALA A 165 30.85 -8.05 -1.25
CA ALA A 165 31.31 -8.51 0.05
C ALA A 165 30.32 -9.54 0.60
N GLU A 166 30.78 -10.31 1.57
CA GLU A 166 29.90 -11.13 2.40
C GLU A 166 28.85 -10.23 3.06
N ASP A 167 27.65 -10.77 3.24
CA ASP A 167 26.47 -10.09 3.80
C ASP A 167 25.94 -8.91 2.96
N ASP A 168 26.43 -8.71 1.74
CA ASP A 168 25.79 -7.82 0.78
C ASP A 168 24.39 -8.32 0.46
N LEU A 169 23.41 -7.41 0.50
CA LEU A 169 22.05 -7.68 0.07
C LEU A 169 21.79 -7.03 -1.30
N LEU A 170 21.70 -7.87 -2.33
CA LEU A 170 21.46 -7.42 -3.70
C LEU A 170 19.97 -7.22 -3.95
N VAL A 171 19.59 -6.06 -4.49
CA VAL A 171 18.25 -5.81 -5.00
C VAL A 171 18.25 -6.13 -6.49
N VAL A 172 17.54 -7.20 -6.88
CA VAL A 172 17.57 -7.74 -8.24
C VAL A 172 16.18 -7.68 -8.86
N VAL A 173 16.08 -7.20 -10.09
CA VAL A 173 14.83 -7.10 -10.87
C VAL A 173 14.92 -8.01 -12.09
N GLY A 174 13.89 -8.83 -12.34
CA GLY A 174 13.84 -9.75 -13.47
C GLY A 174 12.58 -10.61 -13.49
N THR A 175 12.48 -11.55 -14.43
CA THR A 175 11.38 -12.54 -14.40
C THR A 175 11.57 -13.52 -13.23
N PRO A 176 10.53 -14.22 -12.76
CA PRO A 176 10.67 -15.26 -11.73
C PRO A 176 11.78 -16.27 -12.06
N ASP A 177 11.79 -16.80 -13.29
CA ASP A 177 12.83 -17.73 -13.77
C ASP A 177 14.23 -17.10 -13.76
N GLY A 178 14.34 -15.83 -14.15
CA GLY A 178 15.60 -15.10 -14.15
C GLY A 178 16.14 -14.88 -12.74
N LEU A 179 15.27 -14.57 -11.79
CA LEU A 179 15.66 -14.42 -10.39
C LEU A 179 16.11 -15.74 -9.80
N ASP A 180 15.42 -16.84 -10.07
CA ASP A 180 15.82 -18.19 -9.62
C ASP A 180 17.18 -18.61 -10.20
N ALA A 181 17.43 -18.32 -11.47
CA ALA A 181 18.74 -18.50 -12.06
C ALA A 181 19.80 -17.61 -11.37
N ALA A 182 19.47 -16.37 -11.01
CA ALA A 182 20.37 -15.47 -10.30
C ALA A 182 20.73 -16.01 -8.91
N ALA A 183 19.75 -16.47 -8.12
CA ALA A 183 20.01 -17.08 -6.82
C ALA A 183 20.89 -18.32 -6.93
N LYS A 184 20.66 -19.17 -7.95
CA LYS A 184 21.52 -20.33 -8.20
C LYS A 184 22.96 -19.95 -8.51
N ILE A 185 23.18 -18.91 -9.32
CA ILE A 185 24.53 -18.41 -9.60
C ILE A 185 25.20 -17.95 -8.28
N LEU A 186 24.49 -17.17 -7.47
CA LEU A 186 25.05 -16.62 -6.24
C LEU A 186 25.34 -17.69 -5.17
N ASN A 187 24.52 -18.75 -5.07
CA ASN A 187 24.67 -19.79 -4.04
C ASN A 187 25.52 -20.99 -4.47
N HIS A 188 25.59 -21.31 -5.77
CA HIS A 188 26.15 -22.58 -6.27
C HIS A 188 27.05 -22.45 -7.49
N GLY A 189 27.38 -21.23 -7.90
CA GLY A 189 28.26 -21.04 -9.06
C GLY A 189 29.64 -21.64 -8.84
#